data_AF-A0A8C3MBH4-F1
#
_entry.id   AF-A0A8C3MBH4-F1
#
_cell.length_a   1.000
_cell.length_b   1.000
_cell.length_c   1.000
_cell.angle_alpha   90.00
_cell.angle_beta   90.00
_cell.angle_gamma   90.00
#
_symmetry.space_group_name_H-M   'P 1'
#
loop_
_entity.id
_entity.type
_entity.pdbx_description
1 polymer ?
#
loop_
_entity_poly.entity_id
_entity_poly.type
_entity_poly.pdbx_seq_one_letter_code
_entity_poly.pdbx_strand_id
1 'polypeptide(L)'
;MCNMSRRKQSVKLSFQRTPTPASASASDAPADLYEVCALSPARYPPLMQESSWTLAAPFKEQPHYRSPSDSIANNYTPTARDLKLKNIKKMKSFSMIEITQPSLVPAHTPELHVINYTNNQPLTPEEQFALMDLHEKEISKREKIPSSDDLERYCHYIHNGVREDMLAPQDKEVVNKILKHFPTHVFPGPEPEKFLARLKGEIRKDYRISIMKAIVDYILLDPAERKRLSIQSTPRPFPRRIVCAPVPWHSSYKESKSWNESNLFIVNSMMPTLQELWLSQYSHLRFVRTAEVLCGRLPLLPAEFEDIVRRHCLEARDILQHKWIPTCASIFIDKRHMWLHFAPQRDSDSSKKVESYFSSVAALMSLQLREMVIKSLEDLLAFFMIHKDGNDFKEPYQGMQFFLSQILIVKLRVKEPDIVFEPPLGACWDLISHCFQKILQSSEELPKVEKILFPELRRGDLTLNTVKPQESLFLEYINKLEKIFESNIVGPQKYLNVYKKYSNLLNNKSRQDVSKFLEKVPSLDALTEIDSFTKLKGEIASMDITVPLAMFCLDALQLNEELCNRTQNLKDTLIEFEVMENRQLNQRYLFAWMVLGVCLP
;
A
#
# COMPACT_ATOMS: atom_id res chain seq x y z
N MET A 1 70.49 13.80 -8.91
CA MET A 1 71.10 14.71 -9.90
C MET A 1 70.04 15.69 -10.39
N CYS A 2 70.36 17.00 -10.32
CA CYS A 2 69.71 18.17 -10.95
C CYS A 2 68.17 18.25 -10.88
N ASN A 3 67.55 19.11 -10.07
CA ASN A 3 67.69 20.57 -9.96
C ASN A 3 67.66 21.30 -11.32
N MET A 4 66.46 21.68 -11.78
CA MET A 4 66.27 22.84 -12.67
C MET A 4 64.95 23.56 -12.41
N SER A 5 65.14 24.76 -11.86
CA SER A 5 64.29 25.95 -11.89
C SER A 5 63.50 26.13 -13.19
N ARG A 6 62.19 26.37 -13.09
CA ARG A 6 61.43 27.13 -14.09
C ARG A 6 60.59 28.22 -13.43
N ARG A 7 61.14 29.43 -13.59
CA ARG A 7 60.52 30.76 -13.59
C ARG A 7 58.99 30.77 -13.61
N LYS A 8 58.39 31.36 -12.56
CA LYS A 8 57.06 31.96 -12.63
C LYS A 8 57.10 33.13 -13.63
N GLN A 9 56.55 32.91 -14.82
CA GLN A 9 56.12 34.01 -15.69
C GLN A 9 54.93 34.69 -15.03
N SER A 10 55.15 35.88 -14.47
CA SER A 10 54.08 36.80 -14.12
C SER A 10 53.49 37.35 -15.41
N VAL A 11 52.31 36.87 -15.79
CA VAL A 11 51.48 37.56 -16.77
C VAL A 11 51.02 38.85 -16.09
N LYS A 12 51.70 39.96 -16.42
CA LYS A 12 51.23 41.32 -16.13
C LYS A 12 49.92 41.52 -16.92
N LEU A 13 48.79 41.31 -16.27
CA LEU A 13 47.53 41.92 -16.71
C LEU A 13 47.59 43.39 -16.30
N SER A 14 47.84 44.24 -17.28
CA SER A 14 47.80 45.69 -17.18
C SER A 14 46.36 46.16 -16.91
N PHE A 15 45.98 46.28 -15.65
CA PHE A 15 44.86 47.13 -15.26
C PHE A 15 45.35 48.57 -15.18
N GLN A 16 45.41 49.25 -16.33
CA GLN A 16 45.40 50.70 -16.37
C GLN A 16 43.96 51.17 -16.08
N ARG A 17 43.68 51.49 -14.81
CA ARG A 17 42.74 52.57 -14.48
C ARG A 17 43.57 53.68 -13.86
N THR A 18 44.10 54.54 -14.72
CA THR A 18 44.45 55.91 -14.32
C THR A 18 43.15 56.61 -13.95
N PRO A 19 42.98 57.14 -12.73
CA PRO A 19 41.98 58.15 -12.51
C PRO A 19 42.38 59.36 -13.37
N THR A 20 41.50 59.82 -14.25
CA THR A 20 41.64 61.15 -14.85
C THR A 20 41.73 62.18 -13.71
N PRO A 21 42.78 63.01 -13.64
CA PRO A 21 42.82 64.07 -12.67
C PRO A 21 41.83 65.14 -13.13
N ALA A 22 40.66 65.20 -12.51
CA ALA A 22 39.95 66.47 -12.44
C ALA A 22 40.85 67.39 -11.61
N SER A 23 41.36 68.43 -12.26
CA SER A 23 42.07 69.52 -11.60
C SER A 23 41.14 70.19 -10.58
N ALA A 24 41.28 69.81 -9.31
CA ALA A 24 40.86 70.61 -8.18
C ALA A 24 41.91 70.44 -7.08
N SER A 25 42.43 71.57 -6.64
CA SER A 25 43.40 71.76 -5.58
C SER A 25 43.09 70.94 -4.32
N ALA A 26 44.13 70.30 -3.79
CA ALA A 26 44.14 69.75 -2.45
C ALA A 26 44.22 70.90 -1.42
N SER A 27 43.12 71.62 -1.23
CA SER A 27 42.92 72.54 -0.09
C SER A 27 41.48 72.97 0.16
N ASP A 28 40.49 72.55 -0.64
CA ASP A 28 39.08 72.91 -0.40
C ASP A 28 38.29 71.75 0.23
N ALA A 29 37.42 72.09 1.18
CA ALA A 29 36.69 71.16 2.03
C ALA A 29 35.74 70.24 1.22
N PRO A 30 35.69 68.91 1.48
CA PRO A 30 34.73 68.01 0.83
C PRO A 30 33.29 68.15 1.38
N ALA A 31 33.06 69.09 2.30
CA ALA A 31 31.72 69.45 2.78
C ALA A 31 30.81 69.87 1.61
N ASP A 32 31.35 70.55 0.60
CA ASP A 32 30.59 71.05 -0.54
C ASP A 32 30.01 69.92 -1.42
N LEU A 33 30.70 68.79 -1.63
CA LEU A 33 30.18 67.67 -2.43
C LEU A 33 29.12 66.85 -1.68
N TYR A 34 29.29 66.67 -0.37
CA TYR A 34 28.28 66.02 0.47
C TYR A 34 27.03 66.90 0.57
N GLU A 35 27.17 68.21 0.78
CA GLU A 35 26.05 69.16 0.81
C GLU A 35 25.36 69.25 -0.57
N VAL A 36 26.10 69.33 -1.68
CA VAL A 36 25.52 69.38 -3.04
C VAL A 36 24.76 68.10 -3.42
N CYS A 37 25.25 66.92 -3.02
CA CYS A 37 24.53 65.66 -3.25
C CYS A 37 23.42 65.37 -2.21
N ALA A 38 23.56 65.81 -0.96
CA ALA A 38 22.52 65.72 0.06
C ALA A 38 21.37 66.72 -0.16
N LEU A 39 21.64 67.83 -0.85
CA LEU A 39 20.68 68.86 -1.26
C LEU A 39 20.20 68.70 -2.71
N SER A 40 20.65 67.68 -3.43
CA SER A 40 20.20 67.40 -4.80
C SER A 40 18.73 66.95 -4.80
N PRO A 41 17.84 67.52 -5.65
CA PRO A 41 16.43 67.12 -5.74
C PRO A 41 16.23 65.74 -6.40
N ALA A 42 17.27 64.91 -6.46
CA ALA A 42 17.20 63.56 -7.00
C ALA A 42 16.25 62.71 -6.16
N ARG A 43 15.26 62.10 -6.82
CA ARG A 43 14.28 61.20 -6.19
C ARG A 43 14.93 60.08 -5.37
N TYR A 44 16.13 59.63 -5.77
CA TYR A 44 16.94 58.63 -5.08
C TYR A 44 18.41 59.10 -4.93
N PRO A 45 18.82 59.63 -3.77
CA PRO A 45 20.22 59.96 -3.48
C PRO A 45 21.15 58.74 -3.59
N PRO A 46 22.42 58.90 -4.01
CA PRO A 46 23.33 57.77 -4.17
C PRO A 46 23.59 57.05 -2.85
N LEU A 47 23.65 55.71 -2.91
CA LEU A 47 23.94 54.83 -1.77
C LEU A 47 25.44 54.59 -1.61
N MET A 48 26.15 54.43 -2.74
CA MET A 48 27.57 54.10 -2.81
C MET A 48 28.35 55.23 -3.49
N GLN A 49 29.63 55.39 -3.14
CA GLN A 49 30.51 56.36 -3.79
C GLN A 49 30.94 55.88 -5.18
N GLU A 50 30.86 56.75 -6.19
CA GLU A 50 31.25 56.41 -7.58
C GLU A 50 32.77 56.24 -7.74
N SER A 51 33.55 57.07 -7.04
CA SER A 51 35.01 57.07 -7.08
C SER A 51 35.58 56.98 -5.66
N SER A 52 35.98 55.78 -5.26
CA SER A 52 36.59 55.52 -3.94
C SER A 52 37.77 54.56 -4.04
N TRP A 53 38.68 54.63 -3.07
CA TRP A 53 39.85 53.76 -2.98
C TRP A 53 39.50 52.30 -2.63
N THR A 54 38.39 52.10 -1.93
CA THR A 54 37.86 50.78 -1.56
C THR A 54 36.60 50.49 -2.35
N LEU A 55 36.54 49.31 -2.98
CA LEU A 55 35.35 48.82 -3.66
C LEU A 55 34.15 48.83 -2.70
N ALA A 56 32.98 49.28 -3.17
CA ALA A 56 31.76 49.34 -2.36
C ALA A 56 31.85 50.25 -1.12
N ALA A 57 32.48 51.43 -1.22
CA ALA A 57 32.43 52.43 -0.14
C ALA A 57 31.04 53.10 -0.04
N PRO A 58 30.34 53.04 1.11
CA PRO A 58 29.07 53.73 1.29
C PRO A 58 29.23 55.27 1.30
N PHE A 59 28.19 55.98 0.85
CA PHE A 59 28.21 57.45 0.84
C PHE A 59 28.32 58.06 2.25
N LYS A 60 27.77 57.38 3.28
CA LYS A 60 27.82 57.80 4.69
C LYS A 60 29.23 58.03 5.26
N GLU A 61 30.26 57.45 4.65
CA GLU A 61 31.64 57.61 5.10
C GLU A 61 32.30 58.90 4.57
N GLN A 62 31.75 59.54 3.54
CA GLN A 62 32.31 60.75 2.93
C GLN A 62 32.48 61.93 3.93
N PRO A 63 31.51 62.24 4.82
CA PRO A 63 31.68 63.33 5.80
C PRO A 63 32.66 62.97 6.93
N HIS A 64 33.06 61.71 7.06
CA HIS A 64 33.97 61.26 8.10
C HIS A 64 35.40 61.16 7.52
N TYR A 65 36.30 62.05 7.93
CA TYR A 65 37.72 62.00 7.54
C TYR A 65 38.44 60.81 8.23
N ARG A 66 38.19 59.59 7.73
CA ARG A 66 38.71 58.32 8.25
C ARG A 66 39.54 57.62 7.20
N SER A 67 40.68 57.06 7.62
CA SER A 67 41.41 56.14 6.76
C SER A 67 40.60 54.85 6.57
N PRO A 68 40.79 54.10 5.47
CA PRO A 68 40.14 52.79 5.29
C PRO A 68 40.36 51.82 6.47
N SER A 69 41.49 51.94 7.16
CA SER A 69 41.82 51.14 8.35
C SER A 69 41.04 51.57 9.60
N ASP A 70 40.65 52.85 9.69
CA ASP A 70 39.86 53.38 10.81
C ASP A 70 38.35 53.19 10.60
N SER A 71 37.89 52.97 9.36
CA SER A 71 36.48 52.66 9.05
C SER A 71 36.19 51.16 8.99
N ILE A 72 37.21 50.29 9.03
CA ILE A 72 37.02 48.84 8.88
C ILE A 72 36.14 48.23 9.97
N ALA A 73 36.21 48.76 11.19
CA ALA A 73 35.38 48.33 12.32
C ALA A 73 33.89 48.64 12.08
N ASN A 74 33.60 49.67 11.27
CA ASN A 74 32.25 50.01 10.83
C ASN A 74 31.68 49.04 9.79
N ASN A 75 32.40 47.99 9.38
CA ASN A 75 31.83 46.89 8.59
C ASN A 75 31.30 45.74 9.46
N TYR A 76 31.62 45.73 10.77
CA TYR A 76 31.24 44.65 11.68
C TYR A 76 30.06 45.02 12.57
N THR A 77 30.00 46.25 13.07
CA THR A 77 28.85 46.75 13.84
C THR A 77 28.80 48.28 13.85
N PRO A 78 27.60 48.90 13.76
CA PRO A 78 27.44 50.34 13.90
C PRO A 78 27.99 50.91 15.21
N THR A 79 28.02 50.12 16.29
CA THR A 79 28.57 50.54 17.60
C THR A 79 30.09 50.70 17.59
N ALA A 80 30.78 50.10 16.63
CA ALA A 80 32.22 50.16 16.47
C ALA A 80 32.67 51.27 15.51
N ARG A 81 31.73 52.10 15.00
CA ARG A 81 32.02 53.12 13.99
C ARG A 81 33.08 54.13 14.42
N ASP A 82 33.18 54.46 15.70
CA ASP A 82 34.11 55.47 16.20
C ASP A 82 35.46 54.90 16.68
N LEU A 83 35.67 53.58 16.53
CA LEU A 83 36.92 52.92 16.91
C LEU A 83 38.02 53.20 15.89
N LYS A 84 39.04 53.96 16.29
CA LYS A 84 40.23 54.23 15.47
C LYS A 84 41.34 53.25 15.80
N LEU A 85 42.05 52.75 14.78
CA LEU A 85 43.08 51.73 14.94
C LEU A 85 44.21 52.20 15.88
N LYS A 86 44.54 53.49 15.83
CA LYS A 86 45.52 54.15 16.72
C LYS A 86 45.13 54.15 18.21
N ASN A 87 43.84 53.98 18.52
CA ASN A 87 43.31 53.99 19.88
C ASN A 87 43.14 52.57 20.45
N ILE A 88 43.37 51.52 19.64
CA ILE A 88 43.29 50.13 20.07
C ILE A 88 44.60 49.75 20.75
N LYS A 89 44.58 49.56 22.06
CA LYS A 89 45.74 49.06 22.82
C LYS A 89 46.08 47.64 22.34
N LYS A 90 47.30 47.41 21.86
CA LYS A 90 47.80 46.05 21.59
C LYS A 90 47.84 45.26 22.91
N MET A 91 46.88 44.37 23.13
CA MET A 91 46.98 43.40 24.23
C MET A 91 48.10 42.42 23.92
N LYS A 92 49.05 42.27 24.86
CA LYS A 92 50.06 41.22 24.82
C LYS A 92 49.35 39.88 25.01
N SER A 93 49.50 38.99 24.02
CA SER A 93 49.25 37.53 24.05
C SER A 93 48.15 37.03 25.01
N PHE A 94 46.97 36.71 24.45
CA PHE A 94 46.01 35.84 25.14
C PHE A 94 46.46 34.37 25.03
N SER A 95 46.68 33.71 26.16
CA SER A 95 46.43 32.26 26.27
C SER A 95 44.93 32.03 26.03
N MET A 96 44.58 31.07 25.17
CA MET A 96 43.19 30.66 24.95
C MET A 96 42.55 30.26 26.28
N ILE A 97 41.80 31.18 26.88
CA ILE A 97 40.72 30.82 27.80
C ILE A 97 39.60 30.33 26.88
N GLU A 98 39.10 29.12 27.11
CA GLU A 98 37.90 28.61 26.46
C GLU A 98 36.77 29.62 26.67
N ILE A 99 36.51 30.42 25.64
CA ILE A 99 35.31 31.25 25.57
C ILE A 99 34.20 30.27 25.26
N THR A 100 33.48 29.85 26.30
CA THR A 100 32.14 29.29 26.18
C THR A 100 31.37 30.21 25.24
N GLN A 101 30.88 29.68 24.12
CA GLN A 101 30.22 30.45 23.06
C GLN A 101 29.25 31.47 23.68
N PRO A 102 29.46 32.78 23.49
CA PRO A 102 28.43 33.74 23.83
C PRO A 102 27.27 33.47 22.87
N SER A 103 26.08 33.28 23.44
CA SER A 103 24.83 33.21 22.72
C SER A 103 24.81 34.26 21.60
N LEU A 104 24.55 33.83 20.37
CA LEU A 104 24.37 34.67 19.18
C LEU A 104 23.08 35.47 19.33
N VAL A 105 23.04 36.39 20.28
CA VAL A 105 21.97 37.36 20.45
C VAL A 105 22.41 38.64 19.72
N PRO A 106 21.64 39.13 18.73
CA PRO A 106 21.92 40.42 18.13
C PRO A 106 22.00 41.50 19.23
N ALA A 107 22.94 42.44 19.11
CA ALA A 107 23.24 43.48 20.10
C ALA A 107 22.09 44.48 20.42
N HIS A 108 20.85 44.18 19.99
CA HIS A 108 19.64 44.95 20.21
C HIS A 108 18.45 44.09 20.65
N THR A 109 18.64 42.98 21.37
CA THR A 109 17.52 42.39 22.11
C THR A 109 17.25 43.18 23.39
N PRO A 110 16.06 43.74 23.57
CA PRO A 110 15.69 44.31 24.86
C PRO A 110 15.65 43.22 25.93
N GLU A 111 16.19 43.52 27.11
CA GLU A 111 15.93 42.73 28.31
C GLU A 111 14.44 42.72 28.58
N LEU A 112 13.79 41.60 28.30
CA LEU A 112 12.40 41.34 28.67
C LEU A 112 12.39 40.74 30.07
N HIS A 113 12.27 41.58 31.09
CA HIS A 113 12.01 41.20 32.49
C HIS A 113 10.59 40.65 32.71
N VAL A 114 10.09 39.76 31.85
CA VAL A 114 8.70 39.28 31.96
C VAL A 114 8.59 37.77 32.19
N ILE A 115 9.66 36.99 32.07
CA ILE A 115 9.61 35.59 32.47
C ILE A 115 10.92 35.16 33.13
N ASN A 116 10.86 34.91 34.45
CA ASN A 116 11.93 34.28 35.22
C ASN A 116 12.08 32.81 34.78
N TYR A 117 12.73 32.58 33.65
CA TYR A 117 13.31 31.27 33.39
C TYR A 117 14.64 31.21 34.12
N THR A 118 14.78 30.27 35.04
CA THR A 118 16.11 29.86 35.47
C THR A 118 16.81 29.28 34.24
N ASN A 119 18.01 29.76 33.91
CA ASN A 119 18.81 29.33 32.74
C ASN A 119 19.15 27.81 32.71
N ASN A 120 18.58 27.01 33.61
CA ASN A 120 18.95 25.63 33.89
C ASN A 120 17.89 24.60 33.44
N GLN A 121 16.70 25.01 32.95
CA GLN A 121 15.67 24.06 32.52
C GLN A 121 15.46 24.06 30.99
N PRO A 122 15.52 22.89 30.31
CA PRO A 122 15.17 22.79 28.89
C PRO A 122 13.69 23.10 28.65
N LEU A 123 13.40 23.86 27.60
CA LEU A 123 12.04 24.23 27.19
C LEU A 123 11.52 23.30 26.09
N THR A 124 10.23 22.97 26.14
CA THR A 124 9.57 22.25 25.04
C THR A 124 9.52 23.11 23.77
N PRO A 125 9.39 22.51 22.58
CA PRO A 125 9.17 23.28 21.35
C PRO A 125 8.02 24.29 21.47
N GLU A 126 6.92 23.91 22.11
CA GLU A 126 5.74 24.74 22.32
C GLU A 126 6.04 25.96 23.21
N GLU A 127 6.78 25.75 24.30
CA GLU A 127 7.23 26.83 25.19
C GLU A 127 8.18 27.79 24.46
N GLN A 128 9.11 27.25 23.67
CA GLN A 128 10.03 28.06 22.87
C GLN A 128 9.29 28.90 21.81
N PHE A 129 8.26 28.34 21.17
CA PHE A 129 7.43 29.10 20.25
C PHE A 129 6.65 30.21 20.94
N ALA A 130 6.10 29.95 22.13
CA ALA A 130 5.42 31.00 22.91
C ALA A 130 6.36 32.17 23.25
N LEU A 131 7.63 31.89 23.52
CA LEU A 131 8.65 32.93 23.75
C LEU A 131 8.99 33.70 22.49
N MET A 132 9.16 33.01 21.36
CA MET A 132 9.39 33.66 20.08
C MET A 132 8.21 34.56 19.71
N ASP A 133 6.98 34.11 19.93
CA ASP A 133 5.77 34.91 19.73
C ASP A 133 5.75 36.17 20.61
N LEU A 134 6.16 36.04 21.88
CA LEU A 134 6.27 37.18 22.79
C LEU A 134 7.30 38.19 22.28
N HIS A 135 8.49 37.72 21.88
CA HIS A 135 9.54 38.56 21.32
C HIS A 135 9.09 39.26 20.03
N GLU A 136 8.41 38.53 19.14
CA GLU A 136 7.85 39.07 17.90
C GLU A 136 6.80 40.16 18.16
N LYS A 137 5.93 39.98 19.17
CA LYS A 137 4.95 40.99 19.61
C LYS A 137 5.63 42.24 20.17
N GLU A 138 6.70 42.08 20.94
CA GLU A 138 7.45 43.20 21.51
C GLU A 138 8.21 44.00 20.46
N ILE A 139 8.84 43.33 19.49
CA ILE A 139 9.43 43.98 18.32
C ILE A 139 8.33 44.72 17.52
N SER A 140 7.16 44.12 17.41
CA SER A 140 6.00 44.72 16.72
C SER A 140 5.48 46.00 17.35
N LYS A 141 5.58 46.15 18.67
CA LYS A 141 5.24 47.39 19.36
C LYS A 141 6.24 48.52 19.12
N ARG A 142 7.51 48.21 18.86
CA ARG A 142 8.61 49.20 18.76
C ARG A 142 8.84 49.72 17.35
N GLU A 143 8.70 48.85 16.35
CA GLU A 143 9.00 49.18 14.96
C GLU A 143 7.73 49.48 14.16
N LYS A 144 7.76 50.50 13.30
CA LYS A 144 6.64 50.86 12.42
C LYS A 144 6.63 50.00 11.16
N ILE A 145 5.45 49.74 10.58
CA ILE A 145 5.31 49.06 9.29
C ILE A 145 5.78 50.02 8.18
N PRO A 146 6.55 49.56 7.17
CA PRO A 146 6.97 50.39 6.05
C PRO A 146 5.77 50.88 5.23
N SER A 147 5.80 52.13 4.81
CA SER A 147 4.83 52.69 3.87
C SER A 147 5.11 52.20 2.44
N SER A 148 4.18 52.44 1.50
CA SER A 148 4.40 52.10 0.09
C SER A 148 5.62 52.80 -0.52
N ASP A 149 5.90 54.05 -0.11
CA ASP A 149 7.07 54.81 -0.56
C ASP A 149 8.37 54.23 0.02
N ASP A 150 8.36 53.83 1.30
CA ASP A 150 9.50 53.13 1.92
C ASP A 150 9.84 51.84 1.18
N LEU A 151 8.82 51.05 0.80
CA LEU A 151 9.00 49.81 0.03
C LEU A 151 9.58 50.08 -1.36
N GLU A 152 9.06 51.09 -2.06
CA GLU A 152 9.54 51.45 -3.39
C GLU A 152 11.02 51.90 -3.35
N ARG A 153 11.36 52.79 -2.42
CA ARG A 153 12.74 53.27 -2.22
C ARG A 153 13.67 52.14 -1.79
N TYR A 154 13.24 51.31 -0.85
CA TYR A 154 14.01 50.16 -0.39
C TYR A 154 14.32 49.19 -1.54
N CYS A 155 13.31 48.79 -2.31
CA CYS A 155 13.48 47.94 -3.49
C CYS A 155 14.37 48.58 -4.56
N HIS A 156 14.23 49.90 -4.78
CA HIS A 156 15.09 50.64 -5.70
C HIS A 156 16.57 50.52 -5.31
N TYR A 157 16.92 50.72 -4.04
CA TYR A 157 18.31 50.63 -3.58
C TYR A 157 18.86 49.21 -3.63
N ILE A 158 18.04 48.18 -3.41
CA ILE A 158 18.48 46.79 -3.57
C ILE A 158 18.85 46.48 -5.02
N HIS A 159 18.01 46.91 -5.98
CA HIS A 159 18.20 46.54 -7.38
C HIS A 159 19.16 47.47 -8.14
N ASN A 160 19.24 48.74 -7.76
CA ASN A 160 19.97 49.77 -8.50
C ASN A 160 21.01 50.53 -7.65
N GLY A 161 20.95 50.44 -6.31
CA GLY A 161 21.82 51.19 -5.42
C GLY A 161 23.23 50.62 -5.27
N VAL A 162 23.41 49.32 -5.54
CA VAL A 162 24.70 48.61 -5.49
C VAL A 162 24.97 47.95 -6.83
N ARG A 163 26.17 48.14 -7.39
CA ARG A 163 26.56 47.55 -8.67
C ARG A 163 27.06 46.12 -8.51
N GLU A 164 26.90 45.28 -9.54
CA GLU A 164 27.33 43.87 -9.46
C GLU A 164 28.85 43.73 -9.33
N ASP A 165 29.64 44.64 -9.90
CA ASP A 165 31.10 44.64 -9.76
C ASP A 165 31.58 45.03 -8.35
N MET A 166 30.68 45.55 -7.50
CA MET A 166 30.95 45.87 -6.10
C MET A 166 30.76 44.67 -5.15
N LEU A 167 30.24 43.54 -5.65
CA LEU A 167 29.92 42.39 -4.82
C LEU A 167 31.10 41.44 -4.68
N ALA A 168 31.20 40.82 -3.51
CA ALA A 168 32.11 39.69 -3.34
C ALA A 168 31.71 38.55 -4.29
N PRO A 169 32.69 37.85 -4.92
CA PRO A 169 32.37 36.71 -5.76
C PRO A 169 31.85 35.55 -4.90
N GLN A 170 30.93 34.76 -5.46
CA GLN A 170 30.39 33.57 -4.80
C GLN A 170 31.50 32.54 -4.52
N ASP A 171 31.51 32.00 -3.29
CA ASP A 171 32.43 30.95 -2.89
C ASP A 171 32.15 29.65 -3.67
N LYS A 172 33.18 29.20 -4.40
CA LYS A 172 33.12 27.99 -5.23
C LYS A 172 32.94 26.72 -4.38
N GLU A 173 33.45 26.69 -3.15
CA GLU A 173 33.31 25.54 -2.26
C GLU A 173 31.87 25.34 -1.81
N VAL A 174 31.18 26.43 -1.51
CA VAL A 174 29.75 26.41 -1.13
C VAL A 174 28.91 25.88 -2.29
N VAL A 175 29.15 26.38 -3.51
CA VAL A 175 28.46 25.90 -4.71
C VAL A 175 28.71 24.41 -4.92
N ASN A 176 29.96 23.95 -4.76
CA ASN A 176 30.29 22.53 -4.89
C ASN A 176 29.58 21.65 -3.84
N LYS A 177 29.44 22.12 -2.59
CA LYS A 177 28.69 21.40 -1.55
C LYS A 177 27.20 21.28 -1.92
N ILE A 178 26.58 22.34 -2.43
CA ILE A 178 25.18 22.32 -2.89
C ILE A 178 25.02 21.28 -4.02
N LEU A 179 25.94 21.28 -4.98
CA LEU A 179 25.88 20.35 -6.12
C LEU A 179 26.08 18.87 -5.73
N LYS A 180 26.75 18.57 -4.61
CA LYS A 180 26.89 17.19 -4.10
C LYS A 180 25.57 16.56 -3.66
N HIS A 181 24.55 17.35 -3.34
CA HIS A 181 23.23 16.84 -2.97
C HIS A 181 22.39 16.42 -4.19
N PHE A 182 22.86 16.70 -5.42
CA PHE A 182 22.16 16.30 -6.63
C PHE A 182 22.35 14.79 -6.89
N PRO A 183 21.29 13.97 -6.88
CA PRO A 183 21.42 12.53 -7.07
C PRO A 183 21.70 12.19 -8.53
N THR A 184 22.98 12.06 -8.86
CA THR A 184 23.46 11.78 -10.22
C THR A 184 22.96 10.46 -10.80
N HIS A 185 22.62 9.48 -9.94
CA HIS A 185 22.14 8.15 -10.34
C HIS A 185 20.67 8.11 -10.75
N VAL A 186 19.86 9.11 -10.39
CA VAL A 186 18.42 9.18 -10.71
C VAL A 186 18.18 9.77 -12.11
N PHE A 187 19.16 10.53 -12.63
CA PHE A 187 19.03 11.22 -13.92
C PHE A 187 20.18 10.86 -14.90
N PRO A 188 20.20 9.62 -15.45
CA PRO A 188 21.29 9.13 -16.29
C PRO A 188 21.33 9.67 -17.75
N GLY A 189 20.78 10.85 -18.04
CA GLY A 189 20.67 11.43 -19.39
C GLY A 189 21.37 12.80 -19.58
N PRO A 190 21.25 13.45 -20.76
CA PRO A 190 21.80 14.79 -21.05
C PRO A 190 20.87 15.98 -20.69
N GLU A 191 19.59 15.71 -20.43
CA GLU A 191 18.60 16.63 -19.84
C GLU A 191 19.05 17.35 -18.52
N PRO A 192 19.77 16.71 -17.58
CA PRO A 192 20.15 17.31 -16.31
C PRO A 192 21.16 18.45 -16.48
N GLU A 193 21.93 18.50 -17.57
CA GLU A 193 22.93 19.56 -17.76
C GLU A 193 22.29 20.93 -17.97
N LYS A 194 21.21 20.98 -18.78
CA LYS A 194 20.42 22.20 -18.98
C LYS A 194 19.72 22.62 -17.69
N PHE A 195 19.16 21.67 -16.95
CA PHE A 195 18.55 21.93 -15.65
C PHE A 195 19.57 22.45 -14.62
N LEU A 196 20.75 21.83 -14.56
CA LEU A 196 21.84 22.22 -13.68
C LEU A 196 22.39 23.60 -14.02
N ALA A 197 22.48 23.94 -15.31
CA ALA A 197 22.86 25.27 -15.77
C ALA A 197 21.83 26.33 -15.33
N ARG A 198 20.53 26.03 -15.44
CA ARG A 198 19.46 26.91 -14.95
C ARG A 198 19.54 27.10 -13.43
N LEU A 199 19.70 26.01 -12.68
CA LEU A 199 19.82 26.05 -11.22
C LEU A 199 21.05 26.86 -10.76
N LYS A 200 22.20 26.70 -11.43
CA LYS A 200 23.40 27.52 -11.19
C LYS A 200 23.12 29.01 -11.47
N GLY A 201 22.34 29.30 -12.52
CA GLY A 201 21.90 30.66 -12.84
C GLY A 201 21.02 31.28 -11.76
N GLU A 202 20.04 30.52 -11.25
CA GLU A 202 19.17 30.92 -10.13
C GLU A 202 19.99 31.18 -8.86
N ILE A 203 20.84 30.23 -8.46
CA ILE A 203 21.75 30.37 -7.30
C ILE A 203 22.59 31.65 -7.40
N ARG A 204 23.14 31.95 -8.58
CA ARG A 204 23.94 33.16 -8.80
C ARG A 204 23.09 34.43 -8.70
N LYS A 205 21.89 34.42 -9.28
CA LYS A 205 20.96 35.56 -9.22
C LYS A 205 20.54 35.85 -7.78
N ASP A 206 20.20 34.82 -7.02
CA ASP A 206 19.77 34.93 -5.63
C ASP A 206 20.91 35.38 -4.72
N TYR A 207 22.13 34.86 -4.93
CA TYR A 207 23.33 35.34 -4.25
C TYR A 207 23.53 36.84 -4.46
N ARG A 208 23.47 37.30 -5.72
CA ARG A 208 23.63 38.72 -6.08
C ARG A 208 22.61 39.60 -5.35
N ILE A 209 21.32 39.26 -5.44
CA ILE A 209 20.24 40.02 -4.81
C ILE A 209 20.37 39.99 -3.29
N SER A 210 20.72 38.85 -2.70
CA SER A 210 20.87 38.70 -1.24
C SER A 210 22.01 39.53 -0.67
N ILE A 211 23.16 39.59 -1.36
CA ILE A 211 24.29 40.43 -0.93
C ILE A 211 23.97 41.91 -1.11
N MET A 212 23.36 42.31 -2.23
CA MET A 212 22.90 43.69 -2.43
C MET A 212 21.93 44.12 -1.32
N LYS A 213 20.95 43.26 -1.00
CA LYS A 213 20.02 43.48 0.11
C LYS A 213 20.76 43.59 1.46
N ALA A 214 21.71 42.71 1.74
CA ALA A 214 22.46 42.75 3.00
C ALA A 214 23.27 44.06 3.15
N ILE A 215 23.87 44.56 2.06
CA ILE A 215 24.57 45.85 2.05
C ILE A 215 23.60 47.00 2.35
N VAL A 216 22.44 47.03 1.68
CA VAL A 216 21.40 48.04 1.90
C VAL A 216 20.89 47.99 3.33
N ASP A 217 20.54 46.80 3.84
CA ASP A 217 20.09 46.60 5.22
C ASP A 217 21.12 47.10 6.23
N TYR A 218 22.40 46.82 5.98
CA TYR A 218 23.50 47.25 6.84
C TYR A 218 23.66 48.77 6.87
N ILE A 219 23.59 49.43 5.71
CA ILE A 219 23.64 50.90 5.62
C ILE A 219 22.45 51.51 6.35
N LEU A 220 21.26 50.94 6.18
CA LEU A 220 20.03 51.35 6.84
C LEU A 220 20.00 50.99 8.34
N LEU A 221 21.03 50.37 8.93
CA LEU A 221 21.16 50.36 10.39
C LEU A 221 21.46 51.76 10.95
N ASP A 222 22.01 52.66 10.14
CA ASP A 222 22.26 54.05 10.55
C ASP A 222 21.01 54.94 10.42
N PRO A 223 20.49 55.51 11.53
CA PRO A 223 19.34 56.41 11.48
C PRO A 223 19.56 57.66 10.63
N ALA A 224 20.80 58.13 10.46
CA ALA A 224 21.11 59.27 9.62
C ALA A 224 20.90 58.93 8.13
N GLU A 225 21.31 57.73 7.70
CA GLU A 225 21.12 57.25 6.34
C GLU A 225 19.65 56.97 6.02
N ARG A 226 18.88 56.46 7.00
CA ARG A 226 17.41 56.35 6.87
C ARG A 226 16.77 57.70 6.56
N LYS A 227 17.15 58.76 7.27
CA LYS A 227 16.65 60.11 7.02
C LYS A 227 17.09 60.65 5.66
N ARG A 228 18.36 60.49 5.29
CA ARG A 228 18.92 60.95 4.00
C ARG A 228 18.24 60.28 2.81
N LEU A 229 18.06 58.97 2.88
CA LEU A 229 17.45 58.17 1.81
C LEU A 229 15.92 58.24 1.79
N SER A 230 15.32 58.95 2.77
CA SER A 230 13.87 59.05 2.98
C SER A 230 13.21 57.68 3.15
N ILE A 231 13.84 56.79 3.94
CA ILE A 231 13.30 55.47 4.30
C ILE A 231 13.08 55.46 5.82
N GLN A 232 11.82 55.57 6.24
CA GLN A 232 11.45 55.63 7.65
C GLN A 232 11.49 54.25 8.30
N SER A 233 11.02 53.22 7.58
CA SER A 233 11.01 51.84 8.05
C SER A 233 11.33 50.87 6.92
N THR A 234 11.91 49.72 7.26
CA THR A 234 12.27 48.66 6.31
C THR A 234 11.35 47.45 6.49
N PRO A 235 11.13 46.64 5.44
CA PRO A 235 10.43 45.37 5.58
C PRO A 235 11.08 44.50 6.63
N ARG A 236 10.26 43.90 7.49
CA ARG A 236 10.77 42.91 8.43
C ARG A 236 11.00 41.59 7.72
N PRO A 237 12.13 40.90 7.98
CA PRO A 237 12.28 39.53 7.54
C PRO A 237 11.21 38.66 8.20
N PHE A 238 10.77 37.63 7.49
CA PHE A 238 9.89 36.62 8.07
C PHE A 238 10.56 36.01 9.33
N PRO A 239 9.85 35.92 10.47
CA PRO A 239 10.45 35.44 11.71
C PRO A 239 10.95 34.00 11.53
N ARG A 240 12.24 33.79 11.78
CA ARG A 240 12.84 32.46 11.76
C ARG A 240 12.75 31.88 13.17
N ARG A 241 11.78 30.97 13.35
CA ARG A 241 11.61 30.25 14.62
C ARG A 241 12.52 29.02 14.61
N ILE A 242 13.49 29.00 15.52
CA ILE A 242 14.47 27.93 15.64
C ILE A 242 14.34 27.33 17.03
N VAL A 243 13.87 26.08 17.11
CA VAL A 243 13.84 25.34 18.37
C VAL A 243 15.28 24.95 18.73
N CYS A 244 15.73 25.41 19.88
CA CYS A 244 17.05 25.13 20.42
C CYS A 244 17.02 23.90 21.34
N ALA A 245 18.08 23.10 21.27
CA ALA A 245 18.31 22.00 22.19
C ALA A 245 18.95 22.52 23.51
N PRO A 246 18.80 21.79 24.64
CA PRO A 246 18.10 20.53 24.78
C PRO A 246 16.58 20.69 24.90
N VAL A 247 15.83 19.77 24.28
CA VAL A 247 14.39 19.59 24.53
C VAL A 247 14.20 18.55 25.65
N PRO A 248 13.12 18.66 26.48
CA PRO A 248 12.93 17.78 27.63
C PRO A 248 12.92 16.28 27.30
N TRP A 249 12.45 15.91 26.10
CA TRP A 249 12.31 14.53 25.65
C TRP A 249 13.53 13.99 24.88
N HIS A 250 14.62 14.75 24.76
CA HIS A 250 15.78 14.35 23.94
C HIS A 250 16.36 12.99 24.33
N SER A 251 16.52 12.74 25.63
CA SER A 251 17.07 11.48 26.14
C SER A 251 16.14 10.31 25.82
N SER A 252 14.84 10.47 26.10
CA SER A 252 13.82 9.45 25.78
C SER A 252 13.78 9.15 24.27
N TYR A 253 13.80 10.18 23.41
CA TYR A 253 13.88 10.00 21.97
C TYR A 253 15.13 9.21 21.56
N LYS A 254 16.31 9.55 22.09
CA LYS A 254 17.55 8.84 21.79
C LYS A 254 17.49 7.37 22.21
N GLU A 255 16.94 7.08 23.38
CA GLU A 255 16.76 5.72 23.87
C GLU A 255 15.81 4.92 22.98
N SER A 256 14.63 5.46 22.67
CA SER A 256 13.66 4.81 21.78
C SER A 256 14.21 4.63 20.36
N LYS A 257 14.94 5.62 19.83
CA LYS A 257 15.58 5.53 18.52
C LYS A 257 16.63 4.42 18.50
N SER A 258 17.54 4.41 19.48
CA SER A 258 18.58 3.37 19.59
C SER A 258 17.99 1.97 19.73
N TRP A 259 16.91 1.84 20.52
CA TRP A 259 16.18 0.60 20.66
C TRP A 259 15.55 0.15 19.33
N ASN A 260 14.89 1.05 18.60
CA ASN A 260 14.30 0.74 17.29
C ASN A 260 15.38 0.37 16.27
N GLU A 261 16.48 1.11 16.17
CA GLU A 261 17.59 0.79 15.27
C GLU A 261 18.21 -0.59 15.56
N SER A 262 18.13 -1.04 16.81
CA SER A 262 18.69 -2.33 17.23
C SER A 262 17.73 -3.51 17.12
N ASN A 263 16.41 -3.29 17.20
CA ASN A 263 15.39 -4.34 17.36
C ASN A 263 14.31 -4.33 16.27
N LEU A 264 14.14 -3.24 15.51
CA LEU A 264 13.14 -3.16 14.45
C LEU A 264 13.73 -3.60 13.11
N PHE A 265 13.49 -4.86 12.75
CA PHE A 265 14.11 -5.46 11.56
C PHE A 265 13.39 -5.17 10.24
N ILE A 266 12.24 -4.47 10.26
CA ILE A 266 11.48 -4.13 9.04
C ILE A 266 12.28 -3.30 8.03
N VAL A 267 13.24 -2.50 8.52
CA VAL A 267 14.11 -1.66 7.69
C VAL A 267 15.33 -2.41 7.13
N ASN A 268 15.54 -3.67 7.52
CA ASN A 268 16.61 -4.49 6.97
C ASN A 268 16.28 -4.81 5.50
N SER A 269 17.24 -4.60 4.59
CA SER A 269 17.06 -4.76 3.14
C SER A 269 16.76 -6.20 2.68
N MET A 270 16.86 -7.19 3.56
CA MET A 270 16.31 -8.53 3.30
C MET A 270 14.79 -8.54 3.24
N MET A 271 14.09 -7.78 4.10
CA MET A 271 12.62 -7.73 4.14
C MET A 271 12.01 -7.28 2.79
N PRO A 272 12.41 -6.15 2.18
CA PRO A 272 11.90 -5.77 0.86
C PRO A 272 12.36 -6.74 -0.24
N THR A 273 13.52 -7.39 -0.12
CA THR A 273 13.94 -8.43 -1.08
C THR A 273 12.97 -9.60 -1.07
N LEU A 274 12.60 -10.10 0.11
CA LEU A 274 11.63 -11.19 0.25
C LEU A 274 10.22 -10.78 -0.18
N GLN A 275 9.84 -9.53 0.09
CA GLN A 275 8.56 -8.99 -0.36
C GLN A 275 8.50 -8.89 -1.89
N GLU A 276 9.55 -8.39 -2.53
CA GLU A 276 9.63 -8.32 -3.99
C GLU A 276 9.58 -9.70 -4.63
N LEU A 277 10.28 -10.70 -4.06
CA LEU A 277 10.18 -12.09 -4.49
C LEU A 277 8.73 -12.58 -4.48
N TRP A 278 8.01 -12.35 -3.36
CA TRP A 278 6.62 -12.76 -3.23
C TRP A 278 5.73 -12.06 -4.27
N LEU A 279 5.82 -10.73 -4.36
CA LEU A 279 4.99 -9.94 -5.26
C LEU A 279 5.21 -10.30 -6.73
N SER A 280 6.46 -10.49 -7.13
CA SER A 280 6.82 -10.80 -8.52
C SER A 280 6.51 -12.24 -8.94
N GLN A 281 6.71 -13.23 -8.06
CA GLN A 281 6.66 -14.65 -8.46
C GLN A 281 5.51 -15.46 -7.86
N TYR A 282 4.95 -15.06 -6.71
CA TYR A 282 4.04 -15.92 -5.94
C TYR A 282 2.68 -15.27 -5.60
N SER A 283 2.51 -13.97 -5.82
CA SER A 283 1.29 -13.21 -5.49
C SER A 283 0.00 -13.70 -6.19
N HIS A 284 0.15 -14.33 -7.36
CA HIS A 284 -0.94 -14.90 -8.15
C HIS A 284 -1.32 -16.32 -7.73
N LEU A 285 -0.51 -16.97 -6.88
CA LEU A 285 -0.77 -18.34 -6.44
C LEU A 285 -2.06 -18.39 -5.59
N ARG A 286 -2.85 -19.45 -5.77
CA ARG A 286 -4.09 -19.73 -5.02
C ARG A 286 -4.15 -21.21 -4.65
N PHE A 287 -4.73 -21.51 -3.50
CA PHE A 287 -5.04 -22.89 -3.11
C PHE A 287 -6.17 -23.49 -3.97
N VAL A 288 -7.08 -22.66 -4.47
CA VAL A 288 -8.14 -23.07 -5.40
C VAL A 288 -8.19 -22.11 -6.58
N ARG A 289 -7.92 -22.61 -7.79
CA ARG A 289 -7.97 -21.84 -9.03
C ARG A 289 -9.38 -21.89 -9.63
N THR A 290 -10.27 -21.05 -9.11
CA THR A 290 -11.70 -21.06 -9.47
C THR A 290 -11.96 -20.74 -10.94
N ALA A 291 -11.11 -19.94 -11.58
CA ALA A 291 -11.17 -19.69 -13.02
C ALA A 291 -11.03 -20.97 -13.87
N GLU A 292 -10.13 -21.90 -13.47
CA GLU A 292 -9.97 -23.19 -14.15
C GLU A 292 -11.20 -24.08 -13.98
N VAL A 293 -11.86 -24.01 -12.81
CA VAL A 293 -13.09 -24.76 -12.53
C VAL A 293 -14.25 -24.23 -13.38
N LEU A 294 -14.39 -22.90 -13.47
CA LEU A 294 -15.44 -22.24 -14.27
C LEU A 294 -15.29 -22.48 -15.77
N CYS A 295 -14.06 -22.49 -16.28
CA CYS A 295 -13.78 -22.81 -17.68
C CYS A 295 -13.81 -24.33 -17.97
N GLY A 296 -13.93 -25.16 -16.94
CA GLY A 296 -13.93 -26.61 -17.03
C GLY A 296 -15.31 -27.21 -17.39
N ARG A 297 -15.47 -28.51 -17.12
CA ARG A 297 -16.72 -29.23 -17.33
C ARG A 297 -17.60 -29.10 -16.10
N LEU A 298 -18.47 -28.10 -16.09
CA LEU A 298 -19.56 -27.96 -15.12
C LEU A 298 -20.88 -28.47 -15.72
N PRO A 299 -21.79 -29.06 -14.91
CA PRO A 299 -21.66 -29.38 -13.48
C PRO A 299 -20.82 -30.65 -13.22
N LEU A 300 -20.32 -30.80 -11.99
CA LEU A 300 -19.46 -31.90 -11.54
C LEU A 300 -20.17 -32.80 -10.52
N LEU A 301 -19.76 -34.06 -10.41
CA LEU A 301 -20.14 -34.85 -9.24
C LEU A 301 -19.48 -34.25 -7.98
N PRO A 302 -20.12 -34.33 -6.79
CA PRO A 302 -19.55 -33.78 -5.56
C PRO A 302 -18.13 -34.29 -5.26
N ALA A 303 -17.89 -35.59 -5.42
CA ALA A 303 -16.56 -36.18 -5.26
C ALA A 303 -15.53 -35.61 -6.26
N GLU A 304 -15.92 -35.39 -7.52
CA GLU A 304 -15.02 -34.80 -8.53
C GLU A 304 -14.63 -33.36 -8.19
N PHE A 305 -15.58 -32.59 -7.65
CA PHE A 305 -15.32 -31.23 -7.18
C PHE A 305 -14.31 -31.21 -6.01
N GLU A 306 -14.52 -32.09 -5.02
CA GLU A 306 -13.59 -32.24 -3.89
C GLU A 306 -12.18 -32.67 -4.36
N ASP A 307 -12.12 -33.60 -5.33
CA ASP A 307 -10.88 -34.05 -5.95
C ASP A 307 -10.09 -32.92 -6.60
N ILE A 308 -10.79 -32.03 -7.32
CA ILE A 308 -10.17 -30.86 -7.95
C ILE A 308 -9.62 -29.89 -6.89
N VAL A 309 -10.41 -29.57 -5.86
CA VAL A 309 -9.97 -28.68 -4.77
C VAL A 309 -8.75 -29.27 -4.04
N ARG A 310 -8.81 -30.56 -3.68
CA ARG A 310 -7.70 -31.26 -3.04
C ARG A 310 -6.44 -31.23 -3.90
N ARG A 311 -6.56 -31.48 -5.20
CA ARG A 311 -5.43 -31.45 -6.13
C ARG A 311 -4.81 -30.06 -6.22
N HIS A 312 -5.63 -29.00 -6.40
CA HIS A 312 -5.15 -27.62 -6.44
C HIS A 312 -4.40 -27.24 -5.15
N CYS A 313 -4.96 -27.63 -4.01
CA CYS A 313 -4.35 -27.41 -2.70
C CYS A 313 -2.99 -28.10 -2.55
N LEU A 314 -2.86 -29.35 -3.01
CA LEU A 314 -1.61 -30.10 -2.98
C LEU A 314 -0.55 -29.50 -3.90
N GLU A 315 -0.91 -29.12 -5.12
CA GLU A 315 -0.01 -28.44 -6.08
C GLU A 315 0.48 -27.10 -5.52
N ALA A 316 -0.41 -26.30 -4.93
CA ALA A 316 -0.05 -25.03 -4.31
C ALA A 316 0.89 -25.24 -3.11
N ARG A 317 0.61 -26.23 -2.25
CA ARG A 317 1.48 -26.59 -1.12
C ARG A 317 2.87 -27.05 -1.59
N ASP A 318 2.93 -27.84 -2.65
CA ASP A 318 4.19 -28.31 -3.25
C ASP A 318 5.06 -27.14 -3.72
N ILE A 319 4.45 -26.15 -4.40
CA ILE A 319 5.14 -24.92 -4.81
C ILE A 319 5.66 -24.15 -3.60
N LEU A 320 4.86 -24.00 -2.54
CA LEU A 320 5.28 -23.28 -1.34
C LEU A 320 6.46 -23.98 -0.64
N GLN A 321 6.37 -25.30 -0.49
CA GLN A 321 7.35 -26.11 0.23
C GLN A 321 8.65 -26.34 -0.54
N HIS A 322 8.57 -26.59 -1.84
CA HIS A 322 9.73 -26.99 -2.65
C HIS A 322 10.28 -25.88 -3.55
N LYS A 323 9.58 -24.75 -3.69
CA LYS A 323 10.08 -23.60 -4.47
C LYS A 323 10.18 -22.33 -3.63
N TRP A 324 9.08 -21.84 -3.06
CA TRP A 324 9.08 -20.54 -2.37
C TRP A 324 9.99 -20.51 -1.15
N ILE A 325 9.80 -21.42 -0.17
CA ILE A 325 10.61 -21.43 1.06
C ILE A 325 12.10 -21.70 0.76
N PRO A 326 12.47 -22.67 -0.12
CA PRO A 326 13.86 -22.85 -0.54
C PRO A 326 14.47 -21.64 -1.24
N THR A 327 13.70 -20.91 -2.08
CA THR A 327 14.17 -19.68 -2.73
C THR A 327 14.40 -18.56 -1.71
N CYS A 328 13.53 -18.44 -0.69
CA CYS A 328 13.79 -17.53 0.42
C CYS A 328 15.11 -17.91 1.12
N ALA A 329 15.34 -19.20 1.40
CA ALA A 329 16.56 -19.68 2.03
C ALA A 329 17.82 -19.39 1.19
N SER A 330 17.76 -19.58 -0.14
CA SER A 330 18.89 -19.27 -1.02
C SER A 330 19.25 -17.79 -0.97
N ILE A 331 18.27 -16.88 -0.92
CA ILE A 331 18.52 -15.44 -0.76
C ILE A 331 19.27 -15.14 0.54
N PHE A 332 18.93 -15.82 1.64
CA PHE A 332 19.67 -15.68 2.90
C PHE A 332 21.11 -16.19 2.82
N ILE A 333 21.36 -17.25 2.06
CA ILE A 333 22.70 -17.80 1.82
C ILE A 333 23.52 -16.81 0.97
N ASP A 334 22.97 -16.33 -0.14
CA ASP A 334 23.64 -15.41 -1.07
C ASP A 334 23.97 -14.07 -0.41
N LYS A 335 23.04 -13.55 0.40
CA LYS A 335 23.14 -12.26 1.08
C LYS A 335 23.56 -12.38 2.55
N ARG A 336 24.40 -13.37 2.88
CA ARG A 336 24.84 -13.65 4.26
C ARG A 336 25.40 -12.43 5.00
N HIS A 337 26.16 -11.59 4.31
CA HIS A 337 26.75 -10.37 4.87
C HIS A 337 25.71 -9.39 5.48
N MET A 338 24.44 -9.46 5.04
CA MET A 338 23.38 -8.55 5.46
C MET A 338 22.74 -8.91 6.81
N TRP A 339 22.95 -10.12 7.32
CA TRP A 339 22.30 -10.59 8.56
C TRP A 339 23.23 -11.37 9.49
N LEU A 340 24.36 -11.91 9.00
CA LEU A 340 25.26 -12.74 9.81
C LEU A 340 25.81 -12.02 11.05
N HIS A 341 25.92 -10.69 11.01
CA HIS A 341 26.37 -9.89 12.15
C HIS A 341 25.39 -9.91 13.34
N PHE A 342 24.16 -10.43 13.16
CA PHE A 342 23.23 -10.69 14.26
C PHE A 342 23.50 -12.02 14.98
N ALA A 343 24.22 -12.95 14.34
CA ALA A 343 24.55 -14.24 14.92
C ALA A 343 25.63 -14.09 16.02
N PRO A 344 25.57 -14.92 17.09
CA PRO A 344 26.60 -14.95 18.12
C PRO A 344 27.96 -15.29 17.50
N GLN A 345 29.01 -14.57 17.89
CA GLN A 345 30.38 -14.80 17.40
C GLN A 345 31.13 -15.82 18.25
N ARG A 346 30.76 -15.93 19.53
CA ARG A 346 31.27 -16.90 20.50
C ARG A 346 30.11 -17.68 21.10
N ASP A 347 30.37 -18.90 21.56
CA ASP A 347 29.35 -19.78 22.16
C ASP A 347 28.70 -19.18 23.43
N SER A 348 29.37 -18.23 24.09
CA SER A 348 28.84 -17.50 25.25
C SER A 348 27.91 -16.33 24.89
N ASP A 349 27.89 -15.90 23.63
CA ASP A 349 27.12 -14.73 23.20
C ASP A 349 25.63 -15.11 23.03
N SER A 350 24.73 -14.15 23.28
CA SER A 350 23.28 -14.40 23.21
C SER A 350 22.76 -14.53 21.77
N SER A 351 21.96 -15.56 21.50
CA SER A 351 21.24 -15.78 20.24
C SER A 351 19.99 -14.92 20.05
N LYS A 352 19.55 -14.17 21.07
CA LYS A 352 18.27 -13.45 21.07
C LYS A 352 18.09 -12.51 19.88
N LYS A 353 19.16 -11.87 19.41
CA LYS A 353 19.11 -10.89 18.31
C LYS A 353 18.83 -11.56 16.97
N VAL A 354 19.53 -12.67 16.67
CA VAL A 354 19.28 -13.45 15.45
C VAL A 354 17.92 -14.14 15.49
N GLU A 355 17.48 -14.61 16.66
CA GLU A 355 16.13 -15.18 16.84
C GLU A 355 15.04 -14.15 16.59
N SER A 356 15.20 -12.92 17.10
CA SER A 356 14.24 -11.83 16.89
C SER A 356 14.23 -11.35 15.43
N TYR A 357 15.39 -11.38 14.76
CA TYR A 357 15.51 -11.12 13.34
C TYR A 357 14.72 -12.15 12.52
N PHE A 358 14.97 -13.44 12.72
CA PHE A 358 14.24 -14.49 12.00
C PHE A 358 12.77 -14.59 12.41
N SER A 359 12.40 -14.19 13.63
CA SER A 359 10.99 -14.02 14.02
C SER A 359 10.30 -12.95 13.17
N SER A 360 11.00 -11.86 12.84
CA SER A 360 10.49 -10.83 11.94
C SER A 360 10.36 -11.33 10.49
N VAL A 361 11.32 -12.13 10.02
CA VAL A 361 11.27 -12.79 8.71
C VAL A 361 10.06 -13.75 8.65
N ALA A 362 9.89 -14.56 9.69
CA ALA A 362 8.77 -15.48 9.81
C ALA A 362 7.44 -14.75 9.85
N ALA A 363 7.35 -13.59 10.52
CA ALA A 363 6.15 -12.75 10.52
C ALA A 363 5.82 -12.24 9.11
N LEU A 364 6.81 -11.75 8.35
CA LEU A 364 6.62 -11.33 6.96
C LEU A 364 6.13 -12.47 6.07
N MET A 365 6.82 -13.62 6.10
CA MET A 365 6.43 -14.80 5.32
C MET A 365 5.05 -15.34 5.74
N SER A 366 4.71 -15.27 7.03
CA SER A 366 3.39 -15.65 7.53
C SER A 366 2.30 -14.71 7.00
N LEU A 367 2.55 -13.40 6.91
CA LEU A 367 1.61 -12.44 6.33
C LEU A 367 1.35 -12.75 4.84
N GLN A 368 2.41 -13.06 4.09
CA GLN A 368 2.32 -13.46 2.68
C GLN A 368 1.47 -14.73 2.51
N LEU A 369 1.74 -15.78 3.30
CA LEU A 369 0.95 -17.02 3.31
C LEU A 369 -0.52 -16.76 3.69
N ARG A 370 -0.76 -15.96 4.73
CA ARG A 370 -2.11 -15.58 5.16
C ARG A 370 -2.86 -14.83 4.07
N GLU A 371 -2.21 -13.92 3.35
CA GLU A 371 -2.82 -13.20 2.22
C GLU A 371 -3.26 -14.16 1.12
N MET A 372 -2.43 -15.16 0.77
CA MET A 372 -2.79 -16.20 -0.20
C MET A 372 -4.00 -17.04 0.26
N VAL A 373 -4.06 -17.42 1.53
CA VAL A 373 -5.19 -18.16 2.11
C VAL A 373 -6.47 -17.33 2.01
N ILE A 374 -6.44 -16.07 2.45
CA ILE A 374 -7.59 -15.16 2.43
C ILE A 374 -8.11 -15.00 1.00
N LYS A 375 -7.23 -14.68 0.05
CA LYS A 375 -7.64 -14.54 -1.36
C LYS A 375 -8.21 -15.84 -1.93
N SER A 376 -7.68 -17.00 -1.54
CA SER A 376 -8.22 -18.30 -1.99
C SER A 376 -9.63 -18.57 -1.43
N LEU A 377 -9.90 -18.19 -0.18
CA LEU A 377 -11.22 -18.30 0.44
C LEU A 377 -12.22 -17.32 -0.21
N GLU A 378 -11.79 -16.09 -0.49
CA GLU A 378 -12.59 -15.09 -1.19
C GLU A 378 -12.95 -15.54 -2.60
N ASP A 379 -11.96 -16.03 -3.36
CA ASP A 379 -12.16 -16.53 -4.73
C ASP A 379 -13.16 -17.72 -4.73
N LEU A 380 -13.03 -18.66 -3.77
CA LEU A 380 -13.94 -19.80 -3.64
C LEU A 380 -15.34 -19.39 -3.19
N LEU A 381 -15.48 -18.43 -2.27
CA LEU A 381 -16.79 -17.90 -1.90
C LEU A 381 -17.44 -17.18 -3.08
N ALA A 382 -16.67 -16.38 -3.83
CA ALA A 382 -17.15 -15.67 -5.01
C ALA A 382 -17.67 -16.65 -6.08
N PHE A 383 -17.03 -17.82 -6.23
CA PHE A 383 -17.50 -18.90 -7.09
C PHE A 383 -18.91 -19.39 -6.72
N PHE A 384 -19.24 -19.55 -5.43
CA PHE A 384 -20.59 -19.92 -4.99
C PHE A 384 -21.57 -18.73 -5.00
N MET A 385 -21.09 -17.50 -4.81
CA MET A 385 -21.93 -16.29 -4.87
C MET A 385 -22.61 -16.05 -6.22
N ILE A 386 -22.15 -16.72 -7.29
CA ILE A 386 -22.84 -16.74 -8.59
C ILE A 386 -24.31 -17.20 -8.43
N HIS A 387 -24.60 -18.06 -7.45
CA HIS A 387 -25.94 -18.60 -7.17
C HIS A 387 -26.61 -17.99 -5.94
N LYS A 388 -26.22 -16.79 -5.52
CA LYS A 388 -26.75 -16.14 -4.30
C LYS A 388 -28.28 -15.92 -4.28
N ASP A 389 -28.91 -15.86 -5.44
CA ASP A 389 -30.35 -15.59 -5.56
C ASP A 389 -31.21 -16.85 -5.29
N GLY A 390 -30.54 -17.99 -5.08
CA GLY A 390 -31.18 -19.26 -4.75
C GLY A 390 -31.91 -19.90 -5.93
N ASN A 391 -32.72 -20.91 -5.62
CA ASN A 391 -33.51 -21.64 -6.61
C ASN A 391 -34.96 -21.88 -6.17
N ASP A 392 -35.50 -20.95 -5.39
CA ASP A 392 -36.89 -20.98 -4.95
C ASP A 392 -37.84 -20.58 -6.09
N PHE A 393 -38.15 -21.54 -6.97
CA PHE A 393 -39.05 -21.32 -8.09
C PHE A 393 -40.54 -21.46 -7.70
N LYS A 394 -41.41 -20.87 -8.54
CA LYS A 394 -42.86 -21.08 -8.48
C LYS A 394 -43.23 -22.37 -9.23
N GLU A 395 -43.97 -23.24 -8.57
CA GLU A 395 -44.43 -24.50 -9.16
C GLU A 395 -45.53 -24.26 -10.22
N PRO A 396 -45.57 -25.05 -11.32
CA PRO A 396 -44.65 -26.13 -11.67
C PRO A 396 -43.30 -25.62 -12.22
N TYR A 397 -42.27 -26.45 -12.12
CA TYR A 397 -40.95 -26.14 -12.68
C TYR A 397 -41.03 -25.86 -14.19
N GLN A 398 -40.31 -24.83 -14.65
CA GLN A 398 -40.20 -24.50 -16.07
C GLN A 398 -38.72 -24.58 -16.47
N GLY A 399 -38.39 -25.42 -17.47
CA GLY A 399 -37.01 -25.78 -17.85
C GLY A 399 -36.10 -24.65 -18.34
N MET A 400 -36.55 -23.39 -18.32
CA MET A 400 -35.78 -22.21 -18.71
C MET A 400 -35.62 -21.18 -17.57
N GLN A 401 -35.72 -21.58 -16.30
CA GLN A 401 -35.60 -20.63 -15.19
C GLN A 401 -34.17 -20.40 -14.70
N PHE A 402 -33.23 -21.31 -14.98
CA PHE A 402 -31.86 -21.26 -14.45
C PHE A 402 -30.81 -21.45 -15.56
N PHE A 403 -30.34 -20.34 -16.14
CA PHE A 403 -29.37 -20.34 -17.26
C PHE A 403 -27.90 -20.35 -16.83
N LEU A 404 -27.61 -20.06 -15.56
CA LEU A 404 -26.25 -20.08 -15.04
C LEU A 404 -25.76 -21.52 -14.92
N SER A 405 -24.50 -21.79 -15.30
CA SER A 405 -23.90 -23.13 -15.18
C SER A 405 -24.00 -23.65 -13.74
N GLN A 406 -24.57 -24.83 -13.56
CA GLN A 406 -24.67 -25.48 -12.26
C GLN A 406 -23.29 -25.95 -11.77
N ILE A 407 -23.12 -26.07 -10.45
CA ILE A 407 -21.86 -26.51 -9.85
C ILE A 407 -21.86 -28.03 -9.64
N LEU A 408 -22.90 -28.56 -8.98
CA LEU A 408 -22.93 -29.94 -8.50
C LEU A 408 -24.07 -30.76 -9.12
N ILE A 409 -23.78 -32.01 -9.50
CA ILE A 409 -24.78 -33.00 -9.91
C ILE A 409 -25.24 -33.80 -8.70
N VAL A 410 -26.55 -33.88 -8.47
CA VAL A 410 -27.15 -34.71 -7.42
C VAL A 410 -28.13 -35.68 -8.06
N LYS A 411 -27.97 -36.97 -7.81
CA LYS A 411 -28.80 -38.01 -8.45
C LYS A 411 -30.06 -38.26 -7.65
N LEU A 412 -31.16 -38.55 -8.33
CA LEU A 412 -32.39 -39.03 -7.69
C LEU A 412 -32.41 -40.56 -7.69
N ARG A 413 -32.82 -41.13 -6.55
CA ARG A 413 -32.95 -42.58 -6.35
C ARG A 413 -34.24 -42.92 -5.64
N VAL A 414 -34.76 -44.11 -5.92
CA VAL A 414 -35.88 -44.68 -5.16
C VAL A 414 -35.33 -45.41 -3.93
N LYS A 415 -35.80 -45.00 -2.75
CA LYS A 415 -35.66 -45.75 -1.50
C LYS A 415 -37.05 -45.92 -0.92
N GLU A 416 -37.72 -47.01 -1.30
CA GLU A 416 -39.15 -47.22 -1.05
C GLU A 416 -39.57 -46.87 0.39
N PRO A 417 -40.65 -46.07 0.57
CA PRO A 417 -41.54 -45.49 -0.45
C PRO A 417 -41.07 -44.11 -1.01
N ASP A 418 -39.89 -43.64 -0.65
CA ASP A 418 -39.44 -42.27 -0.87
C ASP A 418 -38.48 -42.11 -2.07
N ILE A 419 -38.38 -40.88 -2.57
CA ILE A 419 -37.32 -40.46 -3.49
C ILE A 419 -36.26 -39.72 -2.68
N VAL A 420 -35.02 -40.17 -2.78
CA VAL A 420 -33.88 -39.62 -2.03
C VAL A 420 -32.82 -39.05 -2.96
N PHE A 421 -32.09 -38.06 -2.45
CA PHE A 421 -30.93 -37.48 -3.12
C PHE A 421 -29.68 -38.34 -2.86
N GLU A 422 -28.92 -38.61 -3.90
CA GLU A 422 -27.63 -39.32 -3.85
C GLU A 422 -26.53 -38.45 -4.49
N PRO A 423 -25.59 -37.89 -3.69
CA PRO A 423 -25.55 -37.94 -2.23
C PRO A 423 -26.65 -37.07 -1.58
N PRO A 424 -26.96 -37.27 -0.29
CA PRO A 424 -27.88 -36.40 0.45
C PRO A 424 -27.41 -34.94 0.38
N LEU A 425 -28.35 -33.99 0.37
CA LEU A 425 -28.01 -32.56 0.31
C LEU A 425 -27.11 -32.12 1.49
N GLY A 426 -27.34 -32.65 2.70
CA GLY A 426 -26.45 -32.40 3.84
C GLY A 426 -25.01 -32.87 3.62
N ALA A 427 -24.82 -34.00 2.93
CA ALA A 427 -23.47 -34.46 2.57
C ALA A 427 -22.81 -33.56 1.52
N CYS A 428 -23.59 -32.90 0.66
CA CYS A 428 -23.07 -31.88 -0.25
C CYS A 428 -22.57 -30.64 0.52
N TRP A 429 -23.28 -30.23 1.58
CA TRP A 429 -22.82 -29.17 2.47
C TRP A 429 -21.51 -29.53 3.14
N ASP A 430 -21.44 -30.71 3.75
CA ASP A 430 -20.23 -31.18 4.43
C ASP A 430 -19.03 -31.18 3.49
N LEU A 431 -19.21 -31.63 2.23
CA LEU A 431 -18.18 -31.63 1.21
C LEU A 431 -17.72 -30.22 0.83
N ILE A 432 -18.65 -29.30 0.58
CA ILE A 432 -18.34 -27.91 0.24
C ILE A 432 -17.63 -27.22 1.41
N SER A 433 -18.11 -27.40 2.64
CA SER A 433 -17.49 -26.88 3.86
C SER A 433 -16.08 -27.46 4.06
N HIS A 434 -15.91 -28.76 3.80
CA HIS A 434 -14.61 -29.43 3.85
C HIS A 434 -13.62 -28.84 2.83
N CYS A 435 -14.08 -28.43 1.64
CA CYS A 435 -13.23 -27.75 0.65
C CYS A 435 -12.63 -26.44 1.19
N PHE A 436 -13.39 -25.65 1.95
CA PHE A 436 -12.88 -24.44 2.62
C PHE A 436 -11.90 -24.78 3.73
N GLN A 437 -12.19 -25.80 4.54
CA GLN A 437 -11.26 -26.28 5.57
C GLN A 437 -9.95 -26.83 4.94
N LYS A 438 -10.05 -27.45 3.76
CA LYS A 438 -8.90 -28.01 3.07
C LYS A 438 -7.88 -26.94 2.65
N ILE A 439 -8.34 -25.74 2.31
CA ILE A 439 -7.48 -24.58 2.06
C ILE A 439 -6.65 -24.26 3.31
N LEU A 440 -7.29 -24.20 4.49
CA LEU A 440 -6.60 -23.92 5.75
C LEU A 440 -5.56 -25.01 6.05
N GLN A 441 -5.98 -26.28 6.05
CA GLN A 441 -5.11 -27.43 6.31
C GLN A 441 -3.89 -27.47 5.38
N SER A 442 -4.04 -27.06 4.12
CA SER A 442 -2.96 -27.08 3.13
C SER A 442 -1.92 -25.98 3.35
N SER A 443 -2.28 -24.95 4.11
CA SER A 443 -1.38 -23.87 4.54
C SER A 443 -0.69 -24.14 5.88
N GLU A 444 -1.10 -25.18 6.61
CA GLU A 444 -0.53 -25.53 7.90
C GLU A 444 0.80 -26.28 7.76
N GLU A 445 1.60 -26.25 8.84
CA GLU A 445 2.88 -26.96 8.97
C GLU A 445 3.95 -26.58 7.94
N LEU A 446 3.78 -25.48 7.21
CA LEU A 446 4.81 -24.95 6.34
C LEU A 446 6.00 -24.45 7.19
N PRO A 447 7.23 -24.88 6.87
CA PRO A 447 8.39 -24.58 7.71
C PRO A 447 8.82 -23.12 7.59
N LYS A 448 9.31 -22.54 8.69
CA LYS A 448 10.07 -21.29 8.64
C LYS A 448 11.37 -21.51 7.86
N VAL A 449 11.87 -20.44 7.23
CA VAL A 449 13.15 -20.46 6.50
C VAL A 449 14.32 -20.96 7.36
N GLU A 450 14.26 -20.69 8.67
CA GLU A 450 15.22 -21.17 9.68
C GLU A 450 15.43 -22.68 9.63
N LYS A 451 14.40 -23.48 9.33
CA LYS A 451 14.50 -24.95 9.30
C LYS A 451 15.40 -25.45 8.16
N ILE A 452 15.47 -24.71 7.06
CA ILE A 452 16.38 -25.01 5.94
C ILE A 452 17.78 -24.46 6.23
N LEU A 453 17.87 -23.25 6.77
CA LEU A 453 19.16 -22.60 7.07
C LEU A 453 19.92 -23.26 8.22
N PHE A 454 19.19 -23.82 9.20
CA PHE A 454 19.74 -24.41 10.42
C PHE A 454 19.07 -25.77 10.71
N PRO A 455 19.44 -26.84 9.99
CA PRO A 455 18.85 -28.16 10.18
C PRO A 455 19.00 -28.73 11.60
N GLU A 456 20.02 -28.29 12.33
CA GLU A 456 20.29 -28.71 13.72
C GLU A 456 19.34 -28.06 14.74
N LEU A 457 18.55 -27.06 14.34
CA LEU A 457 17.67 -26.31 15.23
C LEU A 457 16.46 -27.14 15.65
N ARG A 458 16.45 -27.61 16.91
CA ARG A 458 15.37 -28.44 17.48
C ARG A 458 14.33 -27.62 18.25
N ARG A 459 13.81 -26.57 17.63
CA ARG A 459 12.75 -25.73 18.19
C ARG A 459 11.36 -26.19 17.75
N GLY A 460 10.39 -26.16 18.66
CA GLY A 460 9.00 -26.54 18.38
C GLY A 460 8.23 -25.52 17.55
N ASP A 461 8.68 -24.26 17.51
CA ASP A 461 8.00 -23.14 16.88
C ASP A 461 8.57 -22.80 15.48
N LEU A 462 8.91 -23.81 14.68
CA LEU A 462 9.53 -23.65 13.36
C LEU A 462 8.56 -23.73 12.18
N THR A 463 7.28 -23.42 12.42
CA THR A 463 6.24 -23.35 11.39
C THR A 463 5.77 -21.91 11.18
N LEU A 464 5.36 -21.60 9.95
CA LEU A 464 4.75 -20.33 9.61
C LEU A 464 3.33 -20.26 10.20
N ASN A 465 2.94 -19.06 10.60
CA ASN A 465 1.57 -18.80 11.05
C ASN A 465 0.67 -18.60 9.82
N THR A 466 -0.51 -19.21 9.87
CA THR A 466 -1.54 -19.11 8.83
C THR A 466 -2.90 -18.84 9.45
N VAL A 467 -3.95 -18.70 8.63
CA VAL A 467 -5.34 -18.51 9.08
C VAL A 467 -5.83 -19.77 9.77
N LYS A 468 -6.43 -19.61 10.96
CA LYS A 468 -6.96 -20.71 11.76
C LYS A 468 -8.49 -20.82 11.68
N PRO A 469 -9.07 -22.03 11.86
CA PRO A 469 -10.52 -22.22 11.83
C PRO A 469 -11.30 -21.42 12.88
N GLN A 470 -10.65 -21.05 13.99
CA GLN A 470 -11.27 -20.29 15.09
C GLN A 470 -11.28 -18.78 14.85
N GLU A 471 -10.64 -18.30 13.77
CA GLU A 471 -10.62 -16.86 13.46
C GLU A 471 -12.00 -16.41 12.96
N SER A 472 -12.45 -15.24 13.44
CA SER A 472 -13.74 -14.66 13.04
C SER A 472 -13.86 -14.50 11.53
N LEU A 473 -12.77 -14.15 10.87
CA LEU A 473 -12.69 -14.03 9.41
C LEU A 473 -13.13 -15.30 8.69
N PHE A 474 -12.66 -16.48 9.13
CA PHE A 474 -13.04 -17.75 8.50
C PHE A 474 -14.50 -18.10 8.78
N LEU A 475 -14.96 -17.91 10.02
CA LEU A 475 -16.35 -18.14 10.40
C LEU A 475 -17.31 -17.26 9.60
N GLU A 476 -16.95 -16.02 9.30
CA GLU A 476 -17.74 -15.13 8.44
C GLU A 476 -17.87 -15.65 6.99
N TYR A 477 -16.81 -16.23 6.42
CA TYR A 477 -16.90 -16.84 5.08
C TYR A 477 -17.83 -18.06 5.08
N ILE A 478 -17.72 -18.93 6.10
CA ILE A 478 -18.59 -20.12 6.24
C ILE A 478 -20.05 -19.70 6.43
N ASN A 479 -20.33 -18.70 7.28
CA ASN A 479 -21.70 -18.21 7.49
C ASN A 479 -22.32 -17.61 6.21
N LYS A 480 -21.51 -16.94 5.37
CA LYS A 480 -21.97 -16.45 4.06
C LYS A 480 -22.26 -17.60 3.10
N LEU A 481 -21.40 -18.61 3.08
CA LEU A 481 -21.54 -19.82 2.26
C LEU A 481 -22.78 -20.62 2.65
N GLU A 482 -23.05 -20.76 3.95
CA GLU A 482 -24.22 -21.45 4.49
C GLU A 482 -25.52 -20.83 3.99
N LYS A 483 -25.64 -19.50 4.06
CA LYS A 483 -26.82 -18.78 3.52
C LYS A 483 -27.03 -19.01 2.03
N ILE A 484 -25.95 -19.04 1.24
CA ILE A 484 -26.02 -19.34 -0.20
C ILE A 484 -26.50 -20.78 -0.39
N PHE A 485 -25.94 -21.73 0.37
CA PHE A 485 -26.33 -23.13 0.30
C PHE A 485 -27.80 -23.36 0.67
N GLU A 486 -28.27 -22.79 1.78
CA GLU A 486 -29.67 -22.86 2.23
C GLU A 486 -30.65 -22.33 1.18
N SER A 487 -30.32 -21.22 0.52
CA SER A 487 -31.15 -20.68 -0.57
C SER A 487 -31.20 -21.57 -1.82
N ASN A 488 -30.24 -22.49 -1.97
CA ASN A 488 -30.11 -23.39 -3.12
C ASN A 488 -30.56 -24.83 -2.86
N ILE A 489 -31.00 -25.20 -1.64
CA ILE A 489 -31.58 -26.55 -1.39
C ILE A 489 -33.10 -26.59 -1.58
N VAL A 490 -33.76 -25.43 -1.59
CA VAL A 490 -35.23 -25.32 -1.70
C VAL A 490 -35.73 -25.86 -3.04
N GLY A 491 -35.06 -25.50 -4.14
CA GLY A 491 -35.40 -25.95 -5.50
C GLY A 491 -35.40 -27.47 -5.64
N PRO A 492 -34.30 -28.17 -5.30
CA PRO A 492 -34.25 -29.64 -5.33
C PRO A 492 -35.40 -30.29 -4.54
N GLN A 493 -35.69 -29.79 -3.34
CA GLN A 493 -36.78 -30.31 -2.50
C GLN A 493 -38.15 -30.07 -3.13
N LYS A 494 -38.39 -28.88 -3.69
CA LYS A 494 -39.64 -28.58 -4.41
C LYS A 494 -39.81 -29.44 -5.66
N TYR A 495 -38.73 -29.73 -6.39
CA TYR A 495 -38.81 -30.52 -7.60
C TYR A 495 -39.34 -31.95 -7.36
N LEU A 496 -39.14 -32.52 -6.17
CA LEU A 496 -39.74 -33.81 -5.80
C LEU A 496 -41.28 -33.82 -5.88
N ASN A 497 -41.93 -32.65 -5.80
CA ASN A 497 -43.39 -32.54 -5.95
C ASN A 497 -43.87 -32.96 -7.35
N VAL A 498 -43.03 -32.84 -8.38
CA VAL A 498 -43.34 -33.31 -9.75
C VAL A 498 -43.61 -34.82 -9.74
N TYR A 499 -42.90 -35.57 -8.90
CA TYR A 499 -43.04 -37.03 -8.81
C TYR A 499 -44.18 -37.51 -7.88
N LYS A 500 -44.84 -36.62 -7.12
CA LYS A 500 -45.95 -37.00 -6.23
C LYS A 500 -47.10 -37.69 -6.98
N LYS A 501 -47.33 -37.31 -8.24
CA LYS A 501 -48.31 -37.96 -9.13
C LYS A 501 -48.08 -39.47 -9.28
N TYR A 502 -46.83 -39.92 -9.16
CA TYR A 502 -46.41 -41.31 -9.33
C TYR A 502 -46.22 -42.06 -8.00
N SER A 503 -46.65 -41.48 -6.88
CA SER A 503 -46.50 -42.06 -5.54
C SER A 503 -47.08 -43.47 -5.40
N ASN A 504 -48.14 -43.80 -6.15
CA ASN A 504 -48.74 -45.14 -6.16
C ASN A 504 -47.80 -46.24 -6.68
N LEU A 505 -46.83 -45.88 -7.55
CA LEU A 505 -45.79 -46.79 -8.04
C LEU A 505 -44.67 -47.00 -7.00
N LEU A 506 -44.51 -46.05 -6.08
CA LEU A 506 -43.46 -46.07 -5.05
C LEU A 506 -43.92 -46.79 -3.77
N ASN A 507 -45.19 -46.62 -3.38
CA ASN A 507 -45.75 -47.17 -2.14
C ASN A 507 -46.36 -48.58 -2.28
N ASN A 508 -46.11 -49.27 -3.40
CA ASN A 508 -46.67 -50.58 -3.75
C ASN A 508 -48.21 -50.64 -3.85
N LYS A 509 -48.92 -49.51 -3.77
CA LYS A 509 -50.38 -49.47 -3.89
C LYS A 509 -50.84 -49.91 -5.29
N SER A 510 -50.15 -49.50 -6.34
CA SER A 510 -50.46 -49.96 -7.70
C SER A 510 -50.33 -51.48 -7.86
N ARG A 511 -49.39 -52.12 -7.14
CA ARG A 511 -49.27 -53.58 -7.12
C ARG A 511 -50.46 -54.22 -6.41
N GLN A 512 -50.88 -53.68 -5.27
CA GLN A 512 -52.06 -54.15 -4.54
C GLN A 512 -53.36 -53.97 -5.33
N ASP A 513 -53.50 -52.84 -6.03
CA ASP A 513 -54.66 -52.54 -6.85
C ASP A 513 -54.75 -53.50 -8.05
N VAL A 514 -53.61 -53.81 -8.70
CA VAL A 514 -53.53 -54.87 -9.72
C VAL A 514 -53.88 -56.24 -9.13
N SER A 515 -53.34 -56.63 -7.97
CA SER A 515 -53.70 -57.91 -7.34
C SER A 515 -55.21 -58.01 -7.03
N LYS A 516 -55.83 -56.94 -6.54
CA LYS A 516 -57.29 -56.89 -6.31
C LYS A 516 -58.10 -56.92 -7.60
N PHE A 517 -57.55 -56.39 -8.69
CA PHE A 517 -58.17 -56.46 -10.00
C PHE A 517 -58.16 -57.91 -10.54
N LEU A 518 -57.05 -58.62 -10.35
CA LEU A 518 -56.90 -60.04 -10.73
C LEU A 518 -57.83 -60.99 -9.97
N GLU A 519 -58.29 -60.62 -8.77
CA GLU A 519 -59.28 -61.39 -8.00
C GLU A 519 -60.71 -61.30 -8.57
N LYS A 520 -60.97 -60.35 -9.49
CA LYS A 520 -62.29 -60.18 -10.15
C LYS A 520 -62.38 -61.05 -11.41
N VAL A 521 -63.61 -61.35 -11.83
CA VAL A 521 -63.89 -62.13 -13.04
C VAL A 521 -63.29 -61.44 -14.29
N PRO A 522 -62.65 -62.17 -15.23
CA PRO A 522 -62.04 -61.58 -16.41
C PRO A 522 -63.04 -60.73 -17.21
N SER A 523 -62.68 -59.48 -17.50
CA SER A 523 -63.49 -58.54 -18.26
C SER A 523 -62.65 -57.79 -19.31
N LEU A 524 -63.31 -57.24 -20.33
CA LEU A 524 -62.68 -56.36 -21.33
C LEU A 524 -62.02 -55.12 -20.71
N ASP A 525 -62.28 -54.83 -19.44
CA ASP A 525 -61.68 -53.71 -18.71
C ASP A 525 -60.15 -53.90 -18.52
N ALA A 526 -59.64 -55.13 -18.57
CA ALA A 526 -58.21 -55.41 -18.50
C ALA A 526 -57.41 -54.74 -19.62
N LEU A 527 -57.97 -54.65 -20.83
CA LEU A 527 -57.35 -53.93 -21.96
C LEU A 527 -57.24 -52.43 -21.69
N THR A 528 -58.26 -51.85 -21.04
CA THR A 528 -58.24 -50.42 -20.69
C THR A 528 -57.19 -50.11 -19.62
N GLU A 529 -56.95 -51.02 -18.68
CA GLU A 529 -55.91 -50.90 -17.66
C GLU A 529 -54.50 -51.08 -18.26
N ILE A 530 -54.33 -51.98 -19.22
CA ILE A 530 -53.07 -52.14 -19.99
C ILE A 530 -52.75 -50.85 -20.78
N ASP A 531 -53.75 -50.25 -21.41
CA ASP A 531 -53.60 -48.97 -22.12
C ASP A 531 -53.27 -47.81 -21.15
N SER A 532 -53.85 -47.82 -19.94
CA SER A 532 -53.57 -46.83 -18.91
C SER A 532 -52.09 -46.88 -18.47
N PHE A 533 -51.55 -48.07 -18.23
CA PHE A 533 -50.13 -48.26 -17.89
C PHE A 533 -49.19 -47.92 -19.05
N THR A 534 -49.61 -48.19 -20.29
CA THR A 534 -48.83 -47.82 -21.47
C THR A 534 -48.70 -46.30 -21.61
N LYS A 535 -49.81 -45.56 -21.38
CA LYS A 535 -49.80 -44.09 -21.35
C LYS A 535 -48.95 -43.56 -20.19
N LEU A 536 -49.08 -44.15 -19.01
CA LEU A 536 -48.30 -43.75 -17.83
C LEU A 536 -46.80 -43.91 -18.05
N LYS A 537 -46.37 -45.04 -18.63
CA LYS A 537 -44.96 -45.26 -18.99
C LYS A 537 -44.47 -44.24 -20.01
N GLY A 538 -45.28 -43.92 -21.02
CA GLY A 538 -44.98 -42.87 -22.00
C GLY A 538 -44.81 -41.49 -21.36
N GLU A 539 -45.67 -41.16 -20.38
CA GLU A 539 -45.57 -39.92 -19.62
C GLU A 539 -44.26 -39.83 -18.83
N ILE A 540 -43.91 -40.88 -18.07
CA ILE A 540 -42.68 -40.93 -17.27
C ILE A 540 -41.43 -40.88 -18.17
N ALA A 541 -41.44 -41.57 -19.31
CA ALA A 541 -40.33 -41.56 -20.26
C ALA A 541 -40.12 -40.19 -20.93
N SER A 542 -41.14 -39.32 -20.93
CA SER A 542 -41.05 -37.96 -21.48
C SER A 542 -40.54 -36.91 -20.48
N MET A 543 -40.30 -37.30 -19.23
CA MET A 543 -39.80 -36.39 -18.19
C MET A 543 -38.35 -35.98 -18.42
N ASP A 544 -37.98 -34.82 -17.85
CA ASP A 544 -36.61 -34.31 -17.91
C ASP A 544 -35.62 -35.30 -17.29
N ILE A 545 -34.54 -35.57 -18.01
CA ILE A 545 -33.43 -36.42 -17.55
C ILE A 545 -32.53 -35.63 -16.58
N THR A 546 -32.28 -34.37 -16.92
CA THR A 546 -31.42 -33.46 -16.14
C THR A 546 -32.16 -32.17 -15.87
N VAL A 547 -32.09 -31.69 -14.63
CA VAL A 547 -32.91 -30.56 -14.16
C VAL A 547 -31.99 -29.48 -13.57
N PRO A 548 -31.77 -28.36 -14.28
CA PRO A 548 -30.93 -27.27 -13.79
C PRO A 548 -31.65 -26.45 -12.70
N LEU A 549 -31.03 -26.32 -11.51
CA LEU A 549 -31.55 -25.65 -10.32
C LEU A 549 -30.46 -24.78 -9.65
N ALA A 550 -30.05 -23.72 -10.35
CA ALA A 550 -29.00 -22.79 -9.94
C ALA A 550 -27.68 -23.51 -9.55
N MET A 551 -27.39 -23.70 -8.26
CA MET A 551 -26.17 -24.39 -7.81
C MET A 551 -26.15 -25.88 -8.15
N PHE A 552 -27.32 -26.52 -8.22
CA PHE A 552 -27.45 -27.97 -8.41
C PHE A 552 -28.02 -28.32 -9.77
N CYS A 553 -27.59 -29.44 -10.33
CA CYS A 553 -28.24 -30.13 -11.44
C CYS A 553 -28.74 -31.49 -10.94
N LEU A 554 -30.05 -31.75 -11.02
CA LEU A 554 -30.56 -33.07 -10.67
C LEU A 554 -30.42 -34.02 -11.86
N ASP A 555 -29.90 -35.22 -11.59
CA ASP A 555 -29.91 -36.34 -12.52
C ASP A 555 -31.06 -37.28 -12.14
N ALA A 556 -32.12 -37.24 -12.93
CA ALA A 556 -33.33 -38.02 -12.75
C ALA A 556 -33.38 -39.28 -13.63
N LEU A 557 -32.33 -39.57 -14.42
CA LEU A 557 -32.33 -40.64 -15.42
C LEU A 557 -32.75 -41.99 -14.80
N GLN A 558 -32.03 -42.41 -13.76
CA GLN A 558 -32.27 -43.72 -13.15
C GLN A 558 -33.59 -43.77 -12.39
N LEU A 559 -34.06 -42.64 -11.84
CA LEU A 559 -35.38 -42.58 -11.22
C LEU A 559 -36.47 -42.80 -12.28
N ASN A 560 -36.38 -42.13 -13.43
CA ASN A 560 -37.33 -42.27 -14.53
C ASN A 560 -37.30 -43.69 -15.12
N GLU A 561 -36.12 -44.30 -15.27
CA GLU A 561 -35.96 -45.69 -15.71
C GLU A 561 -36.59 -46.68 -14.72
N GLU A 562 -36.34 -46.51 -13.42
CA GLU A 562 -36.90 -47.37 -12.37
C GLU A 562 -38.44 -47.28 -12.33
N LEU A 563 -39.00 -46.06 -12.43
CA LEU A 563 -40.45 -45.87 -12.50
C LEU A 563 -41.04 -46.50 -13.78
N CYS A 564 -40.38 -46.33 -14.93
CA CYS A 564 -40.77 -46.98 -16.18
C CYS A 564 -40.77 -48.51 -16.07
N ASN A 565 -39.75 -49.09 -15.41
CA ASN A 565 -39.64 -50.53 -15.18
C ASN A 565 -40.73 -51.05 -14.26
N ARG A 566 -41.06 -50.32 -13.18
CA ARG A 566 -42.19 -50.65 -12.29
C ARG A 566 -43.51 -50.66 -13.05
N THR A 567 -43.78 -49.64 -13.86
CA THR A 567 -44.99 -49.58 -14.69
C THR A 567 -45.02 -50.74 -15.69
N GLN A 568 -43.88 -51.08 -16.30
CA GLN A 568 -43.77 -52.20 -17.23
C GLN A 568 -44.08 -53.53 -16.54
N ASN A 569 -43.53 -53.78 -15.35
CA ASN A 569 -43.76 -55.01 -14.60
C ASN A 569 -45.25 -55.19 -14.24
N LEU A 570 -45.94 -54.12 -13.85
CA LEU A 570 -47.39 -54.14 -13.57
C LEU A 570 -48.20 -54.50 -14.82
N LYS A 571 -47.86 -53.90 -15.96
CA LYS A 571 -48.48 -54.20 -17.26
C LYS A 571 -48.24 -55.66 -17.67
N ASP A 572 -47.01 -56.15 -17.51
CA ASP A 572 -46.65 -57.52 -17.90
C ASP A 572 -47.37 -58.56 -17.03
N THR A 573 -47.58 -58.26 -15.74
CA THR A 573 -48.37 -59.10 -14.82
C THR A 573 -49.83 -59.24 -15.29
N LEU A 574 -50.44 -58.14 -15.73
CA LEU A 574 -51.80 -58.16 -16.29
C LEU A 574 -51.88 -58.94 -17.62
N ILE A 575 -50.90 -58.73 -18.51
CA ILE A 575 -50.83 -59.45 -19.79
C ILE A 575 -50.68 -60.96 -19.56
N GLU A 576 -49.79 -61.37 -18.66
CA GLU A 576 -49.59 -62.79 -18.35
C GLU A 576 -50.86 -63.43 -17.80
N PHE A 577 -51.57 -62.75 -16.89
CA PHE A 577 -52.84 -63.23 -16.36
C PHE A 577 -53.89 -63.43 -17.47
N GLU A 578 -54.12 -62.42 -18.31
CA GLU A 578 -55.09 -62.50 -19.41
C GLU A 578 -54.71 -63.58 -20.43
N VAL A 579 -53.41 -63.75 -20.72
CA VAL A 579 -52.93 -64.82 -21.60
C VAL A 579 -53.20 -66.19 -20.98
N MET A 580 -53.00 -66.36 -19.67
CA MET A 580 -53.29 -67.63 -18.99
C MET A 580 -54.79 -67.94 -18.96
N GLU A 581 -55.64 -66.97 -18.62
CA GLU A 581 -57.10 -67.13 -18.63
C GLU A 581 -57.61 -67.47 -20.03
N ASN A 582 -57.17 -66.75 -21.07
CA ASN A 582 -57.54 -67.05 -22.46
C ASN A 582 -57.07 -68.45 -22.89
N ARG A 583 -55.88 -68.90 -22.45
CA ARG A 583 -55.41 -70.27 -22.70
C ARG A 583 -56.32 -71.31 -22.04
N GLN A 584 -56.75 -71.08 -20.79
CA GLN A 584 -57.66 -71.98 -20.09
C GLN A 584 -59.06 -72.02 -20.73
N LEU A 585 -59.60 -70.86 -21.12
CA LEU A 585 -60.88 -70.76 -21.84
C LEU A 585 -60.80 -71.50 -23.18
N ASN A 586 -59.77 -71.25 -23.98
CA ASN A 586 -59.56 -71.95 -25.25
C ASN A 586 -59.44 -73.47 -25.07
N GLN A 587 -58.73 -73.93 -24.03
CA GLN A 587 -58.68 -75.36 -23.68
C GLN A 587 -60.05 -75.91 -23.30
N ARG A 588 -60.85 -75.19 -22.50
CA ARG A 588 -62.23 -75.58 -22.17
C ARG A 588 -63.13 -75.65 -23.39
N TYR A 589 -63.04 -74.67 -24.30
CA TYR A 589 -63.80 -74.68 -25.55
C TYR A 589 -63.38 -75.80 -26.48
N LEU A 590 -62.07 -76.07 -26.64
CA LEU A 590 -61.56 -77.22 -27.39
C LEU A 590 -62.04 -78.54 -26.80
N PHE A 591 -62.01 -78.68 -25.47
CA PHE A 591 -62.51 -79.87 -24.78
C PHE A 591 -64.02 -80.03 -24.96
N ALA A 592 -64.78 -78.94 -24.84
CA ALA A 592 -66.23 -78.94 -25.08
C ALA A 592 -66.56 -79.26 -26.54
N TRP A 593 -65.79 -78.75 -27.51
CA TRP A 593 -65.92 -79.08 -28.93
C TRP A 593 -65.56 -80.53 -29.22
N MET A 594 -64.56 -81.11 -28.56
CA MET A 594 -64.26 -82.54 -28.67
C MET A 594 -65.39 -83.40 -28.07
N VAL A 595 -66.00 -82.97 -26.97
CA VAL A 595 -67.10 -83.69 -26.32
C VAL A 595 -68.42 -83.55 -27.11
N LEU A 596 -68.71 -82.38 -27.67
CA LEU A 596 -69.92 -82.12 -28.47
C LEU A 596 -69.79 -82.55 -29.93
N GLY A 597 -68.57 -82.56 -30.48
CA GLY A 597 -68.25 -83.03 -31.84
C GLY A 597 -68.32 -84.55 -32.02
N VAL A 598 -68.57 -85.31 -30.95
CA VAL A 598 -68.94 -86.73 -30.99
C VAL A 598 -70.46 -86.92 -31.15
N CYS A 599 -71.24 -85.83 -31.20
CA CYS A 599 -72.68 -85.84 -31.40
C CYS A 599 -73.10 -84.93 -32.57
N LEU A 600 -72.70 -85.25 -33.79
CA LEU A 600 -73.46 -84.89 -34.99
C LEU A 600 -73.56 -86.15 -35.89
N PRO A 601 -74.78 -86.53 -36.33
CA PRO A 601 -75.03 -87.76 -37.09
C PRO A 601 -74.45 -87.76 -38.50
#